data_AF-A0A0F5PQI9-F1
#
_entry.id   AF-A0A0F5PQI9-F1
#
_cell.length_a   1.000
_cell.length_b   1.000
_cell.length_c   1.000
_cell.angle_alpha   90.00
_cell.angle_beta   90.00
_cell.angle_gamma   90.00
#
_symmetry.space_group_name_H-M   'P 1'
#
loop_
_entity.id
_entity.type
_entity.pdbx_description
1 polymer ?
#
loop_
_entity_poly.entity_id
_entity_poly.type
_entity_poly.pdbx_seq_one_letter_code
_entity_poly.pdbx_strand_id
1 'polypeptide(L)'
;MPWENNGGGGGRNNNGGPWGQAPGGSGGGGPRRPGGGNTPNLEDILNRGRDQFKGGLPGGRWAIVGGVLALIAFWGINSVYTIDPQEVGVELRFGAPKAELSGPGLHFLLWPVDTVERATTTVNQTQIGAAEDNTARTSTAASDGLMLSGDQNIVNVQFSVFWAISDPIAYLFNVRDQESMVRFAAESAMREVVGRRPAQDIYSDDRSGIASEVLSITQSTLESYGLGVQVSQVLVENAGPPAEVIDAFNEVQRARQDETRLQEEARSYANTLLGDARGRAAALREDAAAYTNRVVQEATGEAERFNAIYAEYVNSPEVTRKRLFLETMEEVLASSEKVLVENGAGGQGVVPYLPLPELRGRTNATTPAGN
;
A
#
# COMPACT_ATOMS: atom_id res chain seq x y z
N MET A 1 15.69 34.56 -16.89
CA MET A 1 15.42 36.00 -16.69
C MET A 1 15.62 36.31 -15.22
N PRO A 2 16.76 36.89 -14.82
CA PRO A 2 16.94 37.51 -13.52
C PRO A 2 16.41 38.96 -13.60
N TRP A 3 15.60 39.37 -12.63
CA TRP A 3 15.12 40.74 -12.54
C TRP A 3 16.05 41.56 -11.63
N GLU A 4 16.54 42.63 -12.23
CA GLU A 4 17.30 43.72 -11.63
C GLU A 4 16.39 44.81 -11.01
N ASN A 5 16.94 45.43 -9.95
CA ASN A 5 16.98 46.87 -9.66
C ASN A 5 15.70 47.64 -9.22
N ASN A 6 15.72 48.16 -7.98
CA ASN A 6 16.03 49.57 -7.65
C ASN A 6 15.26 50.06 -6.40
N GLY A 7 15.93 50.88 -5.56
CA GLY A 7 15.23 51.94 -4.83
C GLY A 7 15.37 51.98 -3.30
N GLY A 8 16.55 52.38 -2.80
CA GLY A 8 16.72 53.46 -1.81
C GLY A 8 16.10 53.38 -0.41
N GLY A 9 16.99 53.42 0.61
CA GLY A 9 16.91 54.44 1.67
C GLY A 9 16.81 53.96 3.12
N GLY A 10 17.90 54.16 3.88
CA GLY A 10 17.82 54.61 5.28
C GLY A 10 18.57 53.81 6.34
N GLY A 11 19.64 54.41 6.89
CA GLY A 11 19.85 54.39 8.35
C GLY A 11 20.98 53.55 8.95
N ARG A 12 22.21 54.06 8.81
CA ARG A 12 23.29 54.18 9.83
C ARG A 12 23.59 52.99 10.76
N ASN A 13 24.81 52.45 10.59
CA ASN A 13 25.52 51.76 11.67
C ASN A 13 26.98 52.25 11.79
N ASN A 14 27.38 52.48 13.04
CA ASN A 14 28.70 52.36 13.68
C ASN A 14 30.02 52.95 13.10
N ASN A 15 30.75 53.53 14.06
CA ASN A 15 32.19 53.37 14.35
C ASN A 15 33.14 54.54 14.03
N GLY A 16 34.03 54.80 15.01
CA GLY A 16 35.16 55.73 14.99
C GLY A 16 35.06 56.77 16.11
N GLY A 17 35.87 56.80 17.16
CA GLY A 17 37.10 56.10 17.49
C GLY A 17 37.72 56.74 18.76
N PRO A 18 39.05 56.91 18.86
CA PRO A 18 39.86 56.27 19.89
C PRO A 18 40.77 57.22 20.71
N TRP A 19 41.26 56.73 21.86
CA TRP A 19 42.36 57.18 22.75
C TRP A 19 43.09 58.52 22.51
N GLY A 20 43.30 59.29 23.60
CA GLY A 20 44.38 60.28 23.71
C GLY A 20 44.37 61.23 24.93
N GLN A 21 45.05 60.82 26.01
CA GLN A 21 45.92 61.60 26.96
C GLN A 21 45.44 62.82 27.79
N ALA A 22 45.91 62.82 29.06
CA ALA A 22 45.80 63.85 30.11
C ALA A 22 46.76 65.05 29.90
N PRO A 23 46.72 66.18 30.67
CA PRO A 23 47.27 66.20 32.06
C PRO A 23 46.73 67.29 33.03
N GLY A 24 47.08 67.18 34.33
CA GLY A 24 47.44 68.36 35.16
C GLY A 24 46.49 68.86 36.26
N GLY A 25 46.78 68.49 37.51
CA GLY A 25 47.18 69.40 38.59
C GLY A 25 46.27 70.53 39.13
N SER A 26 45.96 70.40 40.44
CA SER A 26 45.88 71.46 41.48
C SER A 26 44.62 72.33 41.60
N GLY A 27 44.07 72.39 42.81
CA GLY A 27 43.12 73.43 43.24
C GLY A 27 42.18 72.95 44.34
N GLY A 28 42.35 73.46 45.56
CA GLY A 28 41.64 73.00 46.76
C GLY A 28 40.22 73.56 46.92
N GLY A 29 39.54 73.03 47.95
CA GLY A 29 38.23 73.52 48.40
C GLY A 29 37.45 72.43 49.14
N GLY A 30 37.65 72.28 50.45
CA GLY A 30 36.72 71.52 51.29
C GLY A 30 35.45 72.33 51.62
N PRO A 31 34.61 71.92 52.58
CA PRO A 31 34.17 70.55 52.92
C PRO A 31 32.63 70.47 53.02
N ARG A 32 32.03 69.25 53.04
CA ARG A 32 30.91 68.85 53.94
C ARG A 32 30.43 67.41 53.67
N ARG A 33 30.56 66.58 54.71
CA ARG A 33 29.83 65.33 55.01
C ARG A 33 28.31 65.59 55.17
N PRO A 34 27.42 64.57 55.33
CA PRO A 34 27.66 63.13 55.60
C PRO A 34 26.93 62.17 54.64
N GLY A 35 27.41 60.94 54.46
CA GLY A 35 26.85 59.75 55.13
C GLY A 35 25.62 59.25 54.37
N GLY A 36 25.66 58.15 53.62
CA GLY A 36 25.91 56.79 54.06
C GLY A 36 24.89 55.94 53.30
N GLY A 37 25.35 54.90 52.60
CA GLY A 37 24.54 54.14 51.67
C GLY A 37 23.46 53.28 52.33
N ASN A 38 22.51 52.83 51.53
CA ASN A 38 21.72 51.64 51.81
C ASN A 38 21.29 51.00 50.48
N THR A 39 22.09 50.07 50.00
CA THR A 39 21.59 48.94 49.20
C THR A 39 21.00 47.93 50.20
N PRO A 40 19.75 47.47 50.03
CA PRO A 40 19.16 46.51 50.95
C PRO A 40 19.96 45.21 50.97
N ASN A 41 20.60 44.91 52.11
CA ASN A 41 21.29 43.64 52.34
C ASN A 41 20.27 42.55 52.66
N LEU A 42 20.53 41.34 52.17
CA LEU A 42 19.73 40.14 52.40
C LEU A 42 19.59 39.82 53.91
N GLU A 43 20.52 40.28 54.74
CA GLU A 43 20.45 40.23 56.21
C GLU A 43 19.25 40.98 56.81
N ASP A 44 18.83 42.12 56.26
CA ASP A 44 17.70 42.90 56.83
C ASP A 44 16.34 42.27 56.52
N ILE A 45 16.25 41.53 55.40
CA ILE A 45 15.05 40.78 55.03
C ILE A 45 14.95 39.51 55.90
N LEU A 46 16.08 38.87 56.18
CA LEU A 46 16.14 37.67 57.03
C LEU A 46 15.89 38.01 58.52
N ASN A 47 16.39 39.14 59.00
CA ASN A 47 16.15 39.59 60.37
C ASN A 47 14.71 40.09 60.57
N ARG A 48 14.08 40.70 59.55
CA ARG A 48 12.67 41.11 59.60
C ARG A 48 11.69 39.92 59.65
N GLY A 49 12.07 38.78 59.08
CA GLY A 49 11.32 37.52 59.22
C GLY A 49 11.36 36.95 60.63
N ARG A 50 12.47 37.16 61.37
CA ARG A 50 12.65 36.68 62.74
C ARG A 50 11.85 37.49 63.77
N ASP A 51 11.67 38.78 63.51
CA ASP A 51 10.99 39.68 64.45
C ASP A 51 9.45 39.71 64.30
N GLN A 52 8.90 39.37 63.13
CA GLN A 52 7.45 39.13 62.99
C GLN A 52 6.97 37.84 63.67
N PHE A 53 7.87 36.89 63.94
CA PHE A 53 7.58 35.67 64.70
C PHE A 53 7.70 35.82 66.23
N LYS A 54 8.07 37.02 66.71
CA LYS A 54 8.19 37.35 68.16
C LYS A 54 7.04 38.21 68.70
N GLY A 55 5.92 38.33 67.98
CA GLY A 55 4.69 38.96 68.45
C GLY A 55 3.71 37.94 69.02
N GLY A 56 3.31 38.10 70.28
CA GLY A 56 2.59 37.10 71.08
C GLY A 56 1.34 36.47 70.43
N LEU A 57 1.41 35.16 70.19
CA LEU A 57 0.26 34.28 70.30
C LEU A 57 0.25 33.65 71.71
N PRO A 58 -0.92 33.48 72.33
CA PRO A 58 -1.02 32.84 73.63
C PRO A 58 -0.67 31.35 73.47
N GLY A 59 0.49 30.94 73.97
CA GLY A 59 0.86 29.54 74.18
C GLY A 59 1.82 28.98 73.13
N GLY A 60 3.09 28.80 73.51
CA GLY A 60 4.07 28.01 72.74
C GLY A 60 3.59 26.58 72.41
N ARG A 61 2.56 26.08 73.11
CA ARG A 61 1.84 24.85 72.76
C ARG A 61 1.11 24.96 71.42
N TRP A 62 0.55 26.11 71.05
CA TRP A 62 -0.16 26.30 69.78
C TRP A 62 0.78 26.47 68.58
N ALA A 63 1.99 27.04 68.78
CA ALA A 63 3.01 27.05 67.74
C ALA A 63 3.57 25.65 67.47
N ILE A 64 3.78 24.84 68.51
CA ILE A 64 4.16 23.43 68.39
C ILE A 64 3.02 22.63 67.73
N VAL A 65 1.78 22.82 68.19
CA VAL A 65 0.60 22.16 67.60
C VAL A 65 0.41 22.57 66.13
N GLY A 66 0.59 23.85 65.79
CA GLY A 66 0.52 24.35 64.42
C GLY A 66 1.64 23.81 63.53
N GLY A 67 2.86 23.72 64.05
CA GLY A 67 4.00 23.11 63.36
C GLY A 67 3.79 21.62 63.10
N VAL A 68 3.31 20.87 64.09
CA VAL A 68 2.98 19.45 63.95
C VAL A 68 1.82 19.25 62.98
N LEU A 69 0.79 20.08 63.03
CA LEU A 69 -0.32 20.06 62.05
C LEU A 69 0.16 20.34 60.63
N ALA A 70 1.04 21.33 60.44
CA ALA A 70 1.61 21.63 59.14
C ALA A 70 2.48 20.47 58.61
N LEU A 71 3.23 19.80 59.48
CA LEU A 71 4.06 18.65 59.13
C LEU A 71 3.20 17.42 58.76
N ILE A 72 2.11 17.17 59.51
CA ILE A 72 1.15 16.10 59.20
C ILE A 72 0.38 16.41 57.90
N ALA A 73 -0.02 17.66 57.67
CA ALA A 73 -0.66 18.07 56.44
C ALA A 73 0.28 17.94 55.24
N PHE A 74 1.54 18.36 55.39
CA PHE A 74 2.58 18.18 54.37
C PHE A 74 2.84 16.70 54.10
N TRP A 75 2.91 15.87 55.13
CA TRP A 75 3.07 14.42 55.01
C TRP A 75 1.86 13.78 54.32
N GLY A 76 0.64 14.14 54.69
CA GLY A 76 -0.59 13.62 54.09
C GLY A 76 -0.74 13.99 52.62
N ILE A 77 -0.35 15.21 52.22
CA ILE A 77 -0.37 15.65 50.82
C ILE A 77 0.67 14.88 49.99
N ASN A 78 1.86 14.63 50.53
CA ASN A 78 2.89 13.81 49.86
C ASN A 78 2.61 12.30 49.90
N SER A 79 1.70 11.87 50.79
CA SER A 79 1.29 10.47 50.97
C SER A 79 0.21 10.06 49.97
N VAL A 80 -0.49 11.00 49.35
CA VAL A 80 -1.57 10.70 48.39
C VAL A 80 -1.01 10.70 46.97
N TYR A 81 -1.29 9.64 46.22
CA TYR A 81 -0.99 9.58 44.79
C TYR A 81 -2.16 8.97 44.00
N THR A 82 -2.24 9.31 42.72
CA THR A 82 -3.29 8.83 41.81
C THR A 82 -2.66 8.04 40.68
N ILE A 83 -3.25 6.89 40.37
CA ILE A 83 -2.87 6.03 39.24
C ILE A 83 -3.91 6.19 38.14
N ASP A 84 -3.44 6.40 36.91
CA ASP A 84 -4.32 6.54 35.76
C ASP A 84 -4.93 5.19 35.34
N PRO A 85 -6.11 5.16 34.68
CA PRO A 85 -6.74 3.91 34.25
C PRO A 85 -5.91 3.04 33.28
N GLN A 86 -4.88 3.63 32.67
CA GLN A 86 -3.96 2.97 31.74
C GLN A 86 -2.60 2.65 32.39
N GLU A 87 -2.45 2.85 33.70
CA GLU A 87 -1.24 2.58 34.45
C GLU A 87 -1.54 1.62 35.60
N VAL A 88 -0.54 0.82 35.99
CA VAL A 88 -0.54 0.05 37.23
C VAL A 88 0.62 0.51 38.07
N GLY A 89 0.35 0.83 39.33
CA GLY A 89 1.36 1.22 40.30
C GLY A 89 1.91 0.00 41.02
N VAL A 90 3.23 -0.17 40.99
CA VAL A 90 3.93 -1.13 41.85
C VAL A 90 4.47 -0.39 43.06
N GLU A 91 3.89 -0.67 44.22
CA GLU A 91 4.35 -0.11 45.49
C GLU A 91 5.58 -0.86 46.00
N LEU A 92 6.64 -0.12 46.24
CA LEU A 92 7.87 -0.59 46.85
C LEU A 92 7.87 -0.16 48.32
N ARG A 93 8.26 -1.06 49.23
CA ARG A 93 8.54 -0.74 50.64
C ARG A 93 10.00 -1.00 50.92
N PHE A 94 10.77 0.04 51.26
CA PHE A 94 12.23 -0.06 51.41
C PHE A 94 12.94 -0.70 50.19
N GLY A 95 12.41 -0.49 48.99
CA GLY A 95 12.94 -1.06 47.75
C GLY A 95 12.54 -2.52 47.47
N ALA A 96 11.77 -3.18 48.35
CA ALA A 96 11.19 -4.48 48.07
C ALA A 96 9.76 -4.31 47.49
N PRO A 97 9.42 -4.96 46.36
CA PRO A 97 8.09 -4.86 45.77
C PRO A 97 7.04 -5.52 46.67
N LYS A 98 5.93 -4.84 46.92
CA LYS A 98 4.75 -5.46 47.53
C LYS A 98 4.04 -6.32 46.47
N ALA A 99 3.46 -7.44 46.91
CA ALA A 99 2.70 -8.34 46.04
C ALA A 99 1.35 -7.75 45.61
N GLU A 100 0.91 -6.66 46.24
CA GLU A 100 -0.36 -6.00 45.93
C GLU A 100 -0.13 -4.91 44.89
N LEU A 101 -0.76 -5.09 43.72
CA LEU A 101 -0.73 -4.15 42.62
C LEU A 101 -1.77 -3.06 42.90
N SER A 102 -1.35 -1.80 42.88
CA SER A 102 -2.27 -0.68 43.05
C SER A 102 -2.98 -0.42 41.73
N GLY A 103 -4.28 -0.70 41.71
CA GLY A 103 -5.14 -0.50 40.54
C GLY A 103 -5.44 0.98 40.27
N PRO A 104 -6.32 1.29 39.29
CA PRO A 104 -6.71 2.67 39.01
C PRO A 104 -7.41 3.32 40.19
N GLY A 105 -6.96 4.50 40.61
CA GLY A 105 -7.60 5.24 41.70
C GLY A 105 -6.63 5.96 42.64
N LEU A 106 -7.20 6.50 43.72
CA LEU A 106 -6.47 7.23 44.74
C LEU A 106 -5.92 6.27 45.79
N HIS A 107 -4.59 6.27 45.93
CA HIS A 107 -3.87 5.37 46.83
C HIS A 107 -3.07 6.18 47.85
N PHE A 108 -2.86 5.58 49.03
CA PHE A 108 -2.13 6.17 50.13
C PHE A 108 -0.81 5.43 50.34
N LEU A 109 0.28 6.19 50.30
CA LEU A 109 1.64 5.69 50.43
C LEU A 109 2.32 6.26 51.67
N LEU A 110 3.07 5.44 52.40
CA LEU A 110 3.78 5.90 53.59
C LEU A 110 5.12 6.56 53.21
N TRP A 111 5.09 7.81 52.77
CA TRP A 111 6.31 8.58 52.48
C TRP A 111 7.13 8.78 53.78
N PRO A 112 8.47 8.59 53.82
CA PRO A 112 9.41 8.32 52.72
C PRO A 112 9.83 6.84 52.55
N VAL A 113 9.13 5.91 53.21
CA VAL A 113 9.51 4.48 53.27
C VAL A 113 9.05 3.73 52.04
N ASP A 114 7.89 4.11 51.53
CA ASP A 114 7.28 3.50 50.37
C ASP A 114 7.53 4.39 49.12
N THR A 115 7.86 3.79 47.97
CA THR A 115 7.99 4.47 46.66
C THR A 115 7.09 3.79 45.63
N VAL A 116 6.71 4.48 44.56
CA VAL A 116 5.82 3.93 43.52
C VAL A 116 6.50 4.01 42.17
N GLU A 117 6.58 2.88 41.49
CA GLU A 117 6.93 2.82 40.07
C GLU A 117 5.66 2.56 39.27
N ARG A 118 5.50 3.25 38.13
CA ARG A 118 4.31 3.16 37.28
C ARG A 118 4.66 2.38 36.03
N ALA A 119 3.81 1.42 35.67
CA ALA A 119 3.92 0.67 34.43
C ALA A 119 2.65 0.85 33.60
N THR A 120 2.80 1.23 32.32
CA THR A 120 1.67 1.47 31.43
C THR A 120 1.10 0.15 30.90
N THR A 121 -0.22 -0.03 30.99
CA THR A 121 -0.95 -1.21 30.49
C THR A 121 -1.33 -1.07 29.01
N THR A 122 -0.98 0.05 28.36
CA THR A 122 -1.22 0.23 26.92
C THR A 122 -0.38 -0.73 26.08
N VAL A 123 -0.90 -1.08 24.90
CA VAL A 123 -0.12 -1.79 23.90
C VAL A 123 0.95 -0.83 23.39
N ASN A 124 2.21 -1.19 23.63
CA ASN A 124 3.37 -0.48 23.13
C ASN A 124 3.75 -1.05 21.76
N GLN A 125 4.29 -0.18 20.90
CA GLN A 125 4.79 -0.54 19.59
C GLN A 125 6.30 -0.27 19.57
N THR A 126 7.07 -1.30 19.23
CA THR A 126 8.50 -1.16 18.95
C THR A 126 8.71 -1.43 17.47
N GLN A 127 9.20 -0.44 16.72
CA GLN A 127 9.50 -0.56 15.30
C GLN A 127 10.99 -0.87 15.10
N ILE A 128 11.30 -1.80 14.22
CA ILE A 128 12.66 -2.25 13.91
C ILE A 128 12.87 -2.17 12.39
N GLY A 129 14.04 -1.65 11.98
CA GLY A 129 14.40 -1.53 10.57
C GLY A 129 13.85 -0.28 9.85
N ALA A 130 13.10 0.58 10.54
CA ALA A 130 12.75 1.89 10.00
C ALA A 130 14.00 2.78 9.94
N ALA A 131 14.36 3.24 8.75
CA ALA A 131 15.28 4.35 8.62
C ALA A 131 14.57 5.59 9.18
N GLU A 132 14.87 5.98 10.42
CA GLU A 132 14.38 7.24 10.97
C GLU A 132 14.93 8.39 10.13
N ASP A 133 14.11 8.84 9.19
CA ASP A 133 14.37 9.93 8.27
C ASP A 133 14.18 11.27 8.99
N ASN A 134 15.00 11.52 10.03
CA ASN A 134 15.36 12.83 10.56
C ASN A 134 16.06 12.68 11.91
N THR A 135 17.39 12.87 11.90
CA THR A 135 18.22 13.58 12.89
C THR A 135 19.58 12.92 12.88
N ALA A 136 20.64 13.72 12.81
CA ALA A 136 22.04 13.31 12.72
C ALA A 136 22.56 12.56 13.95
N ARG A 137 21.96 11.42 14.30
CA ARG A 137 22.39 10.50 15.34
C ARG A 137 22.39 9.09 14.77
N THR A 138 23.61 8.65 14.47
CA THR A 138 24.05 7.26 14.52
C THR A 138 23.72 6.40 13.30
N SER A 139 24.75 6.21 12.47
CA SER A 139 24.85 5.26 11.34
C SER A 139 24.61 3.78 11.68
N THR A 140 24.23 3.46 12.92
CA THR A 140 23.98 2.09 13.41
C THR A 140 22.51 1.69 13.22
N ALA A 141 21.56 2.63 13.24
CA ALA A 141 20.13 2.33 13.04
C ALA A 141 19.81 1.85 11.62
N ALA A 142 20.62 2.26 10.63
CA ALA A 142 20.50 1.80 9.24
C ALA A 142 20.81 0.30 9.06
N SER A 143 21.47 -0.35 10.04
CA SER A 143 21.85 -1.76 9.97
C SER A 143 20.87 -2.73 10.63
N ASP A 144 19.92 -2.25 11.43
CA ASP A 144 19.00 -3.10 12.20
C ASP A 144 18.04 -3.90 11.32
N GLY A 145 17.71 -3.38 10.13
CA GLY A 145 16.84 -4.06 9.15
C GLY A 145 17.56 -5.02 8.19
N LEU A 146 18.89 -4.98 8.10
CA LEU A 146 19.64 -5.80 7.15
C LEU A 146 19.93 -7.19 7.74
N MET A 147 19.48 -8.22 7.03
CA MET A 147 19.61 -9.62 7.43
C MET A 147 20.09 -10.48 6.26
N LEU A 148 20.74 -11.60 6.57
CA LEU A 148 21.16 -12.59 5.59
C LEU A 148 20.17 -13.75 5.60
N SER A 149 19.57 -14.05 4.45
CA SER A 149 18.69 -15.21 4.28
C SER A 149 19.50 -16.51 4.17
N GLY A 150 18.81 -17.65 4.26
CA GLY A 150 19.43 -18.98 4.16
C GLY A 150 20.10 -19.27 2.81
N ASP A 151 19.70 -18.57 1.75
CA ASP A 151 20.30 -18.62 0.41
C ASP A 151 21.35 -17.52 0.17
N GLN A 152 21.90 -16.93 1.24
CA GLN A 152 22.98 -15.92 1.21
C GLN A 152 22.62 -14.59 0.54
N ASN A 153 21.32 -14.27 0.44
CA ASN A 153 20.88 -12.97 -0.05
C ASN A 153 20.72 -11.97 1.11
N ILE A 154 21.08 -10.71 0.84
CA ILE A 154 20.85 -9.62 1.80
C ILE A 154 19.41 -9.15 1.63
N VAL A 155 18.67 -9.12 2.73
CA VAL A 155 17.27 -8.70 2.79
C VAL A 155 17.16 -7.56 3.78
N ASN A 156 16.44 -6.49 3.40
CA ASN A 156 16.04 -5.44 4.32
C ASN A 156 14.60 -5.72 4.80
N VAL A 157 14.44 -5.97 6.10
CA VAL A 157 13.15 -6.27 6.73
C VAL A 157 12.80 -5.16 7.73
N GLN A 158 11.62 -4.59 7.54
CA GLN A 158 11.01 -3.60 8.42
C GLN A 158 9.79 -4.24 9.08
N PHE A 159 9.77 -4.25 10.40
CA PHE A 159 8.69 -4.86 11.16
C PHE A 159 8.43 -4.14 12.47
N SER A 160 7.19 -4.22 12.93
CA SER A 160 6.71 -3.66 14.18
C SER A 160 6.24 -4.77 15.11
N VAL A 161 6.60 -4.68 16.38
CA VAL A 161 6.16 -5.61 17.43
C VAL A 161 5.23 -4.88 18.37
N PHE A 162 4.03 -5.42 18.52
CA PHE A 162 3.02 -4.95 19.46
C PHE A 162 3.06 -5.81 20.71
N TRP A 163 3.28 -5.18 21.86
CA TRP A 163 3.40 -5.88 23.13
C TRP A 163 2.72 -5.12 24.26
N ALA A 164 2.28 -5.85 25.28
CA ALA A 164 1.64 -5.29 26.46
C ALA A 164 2.26 -5.90 27.72
N ILE A 165 2.25 -5.14 28.82
CA ILE A 165 2.77 -5.58 30.11
C ILE A 165 1.75 -6.54 30.73
N SER A 166 2.16 -7.79 30.98
CA SER A 166 1.33 -8.79 31.66
C SER A 166 1.64 -8.88 33.16
N ASP A 167 2.91 -8.80 33.54
CA ASP A 167 3.37 -8.74 34.93
C ASP A 167 4.24 -7.48 35.14
N PRO A 168 3.69 -6.42 35.77
CA PRO A 168 4.41 -5.18 36.05
C PRO A 168 5.63 -5.35 36.96
N ILE A 169 5.63 -6.33 37.87
CA ILE A 169 6.74 -6.54 38.80
C ILE A 169 7.93 -7.12 38.05
N ALA A 170 7.69 -8.18 37.27
CA ALA A 170 8.72 -8.78 36.43
C ALA A 170 9.30 -7.78 35.42
N TYR A 171 8.44 -6.95 34.81
CA TYR A 171 8.85 -5.91 33.86
C TYR A 171 9.78 -4.87 34.48
N LEU A 172 9.45 -4.34 35.66
CA LEU A 172 10.22 -3.26 36.28
C LEU A 172 11.53 -3.72 36.90
N PHE A 173 11.62 -4.96 37.40
CA PHE A 173 12.74 -5.39 38.25
C PHE A 173 13.66 -6.45 37.64
N ASN A 174 13.23 -7.26 36.67
CA ASN A 174 14.08 -8.33 36.13
C ASN A 174 15.06 -7.83 35.07
N VAL A 175 14.70 -6.78 34.31
CA VAL A 175 15.51 -6.27 33.19
C VAL A 175 15.68 -4.75 33.31
N ARG A 176 16.90 -4.28 33.07
CA ARG A 176 17.27 -2.86 33.21
C ARG A 176 16.70 -1.96 32.11
N ASP A 177 16.74 -2.42 30.87
CA ASP A 177 16.23 -1.70 29.70
C ASP A 177 15.21 -2.61 29.00
N GLN A 178 13.95 -2.45 29.39
CA GLN A 178 12.88 -3.34 28.99
C GLN A 178 12.54 -3.19 27.51
N GLU A 179 12.47 -1.94 27.03
CA GLU A 179 12.11 -1.64 25.65
C GLU A 179 13.19 -2.12 24.68
N SER A 180 14.46 -1.86 24.98
CA SER A 180 15.56 -2.40 24.15
C SER A 180 15.60 -3.93 24.20
N MET A 181 15.23 -4.56 25.33
CA MET A 181 15.22 -6.02 25.42
C MET A 181 14.15 -6.65 24.51
N VAL A 182 12.95 -6.06 24.44
CA VAL A 182 11.92 -6.49 23.48
C VAL A 182 12.43 -6.33 22.05
N ARG A 183 13.07 -5.19 21.74
CA ARG A 183 13.70 -4.94 20.44
C ARG A 183 14.71 -6.04 20.09
N PHE A 184 15.67 -6.32 20.97
CA PHE A 184 16.72 -7.32 20.71
C PHE A 184 16.19 -8.75 20.60
N ALA A 185 15.21 -9.12 21.43
CA ALA A 185 14.58 -10.43 21.35
C ALA A 185 13.85 -10.62 20.00
N ALA A 186 13.09 -9.61 19.57
CA ALA A 186 12.37 -9.66 18.31
C ALA A 186 13.31 -9.61 17.09
N GLU A 187 14.38 -8.80 17.14
CA GLU A 187 15.42 -8.75 16.12
C GLU A 187 16.13 -10.10 15.97
N SER A 188 16.48 -10.74 17.09
CA SER A 188 17.09 -12.08 17.10
C SER A 188 16.13 -13.13 16.52
N ALA A 189 14.86 -13.12 16.92
CA ALA A 189 13.85 -14.04 16.40
C ALA A 189 13.63 -13.85 14.90
N MET A 190 13.55 -12.61 14.42
CA MET A 190 13.43 -12.31 13.00
C MET A 190 14.67 -12.80 12.22
N ARG A 191 15.88 -12.55 12.73
CA ARG A 191 17.12 -13.04 12.11
C ARG A 191 17.18 -14.56 12.02
N GLU A 192 16.73 -15.28 13.06
CA GLU A 192 16.68 -16.74 13.04
C GLU A 192 15.70 -17.27 11.99
N VAL A 193 14.52 -16.67 11.89
CA VAL A 193 13.46 -17.07 10.95
C VAL A 193 13.85 -16.76 9.50
N VAL A 194 14.47 -15.60 9.25
CA VAL A 194 15.01 -15.17 7.96
C VAL A 194 16.20 -16.04 7.54
N GLY A 195 17.12 -16.33 8.46
CA GLY A 195 18.32 -17.14 8.17
C GLY A 195 18.04 -18.60 7.81
N ARG A 196 16.84 -19.12 8.12
CA ARG A 196 16.42 -20.48 7.76
C ARG A 196 15.61 -20.58 6.46
N ARG A 197 15.26 -19.44 5.84
CA ARG A 197 14.42 -19.38 4.64
C ARG A 197 15.16 -18.75 3.46
N PRO A 198 14.80 -19.12 2.22
CA PRO A 198 15.28 -18.40 1.04
C PRO A 198 14.67 -16.99 0.99
N ALA A 199 15.38 -16.04 0.39
CA ALA A 199 14.91 -14.65 0.33
C ALA A 199 13.56 -14.47 -0.38
N GLN A 200 13.28 -15.32 -1.38
CA GLN A 200 12.02 -15.29 -2.13
C GLN A 200 10.79 -15.47 -1.23
N ASP A 201 10.86 -16.33 -0.22
CA ASP A 201 9.74 -16.61 0.68
C ASP A 201 9.45 -15.40 1.59
N ILE A 202 10.48 -14.63 1.90
CA ILE A 202 10.39 -13.41 2.71
C ILE A 202 9.72 -12.27 1.91
N TYR A 203 9.98 -12.20 0.61
CA TYR A 203 9.37 -11.21 -0.29
C TYR A 203 7.90 -11.51 -0.59
N SER A 204 7.53 -12.79 -0.66
CA SER A 204 6.23 -13.29 -1.12
C SER A 204 5.13 -13.23 -0.03
N ASP A 205 4.05 -14.01 -0.22
CA ASP A 205 2.81 -13.95 0.57
C ASP A 205 2.92 -14.65 1.94
N ASP A 206 4.00 -15.38 2.24
CA ASP A 206 4.19 -16.09 3.52
C ASP A 206 4.65 -15.17 4.68
N ARG A 207 4.38 -13.86 4.57
CA ARG A 207 4.65 -12.89 5.64
C ARG A 207 3.88 -13.21 6.91
N SER A 208 2.68 -13.78 6.78
CA SER A 208 1.87 -14.20 7.92
C SER A 208 2.47 -15.39 8.68
N GLY A 209 3.01 -16.38 7.95
CA GLY A 209 3.74 -17.51 8.52
C GLY A 209 4.99 -17.04 9.28
N ILE A 210 5.80 -16.18 8.66
CA ILE A 210 6.98 -15.56 9.29
C ILE A 210 6.59 -14.81 10.57
N ALA A 211 5.57 -13.94 10.50
CA ALA A 211 5.10 -13.18 11.67
C ALA A 211 4.67 -14.08 12.83
N SER A 212 3.96 -15.18 12.54
CA SER A 212 3.52 -16.14 13.56
C SER A 212 4.67 -16.87 14.25
N GLU A 213 5.70 -17.26 13.48
CA GLU A 213 6.87 -17.94 14.02
C GLU A 213 7.75 -16.99 14.84
N VAL A 214 7.97 -15.76 14.34
CA VAL A 214 8.68 -14.72 15.08
C VAL A 214 7.96 -14.39 16.38
N LEU A 215 6.63 -14.31 16.39
CA LEU A 215 5.86 -14.10 17.61
C LEU A 215 6.14 -15.22 18.63
N SER A 216 6.05 -16.49 18.20
CA SER A 216 6.30 -17.64 19.08
C SER A 216 7.72 -17.63 19.67
N ILE A 217 8.74 -17.38 18.84
CA ILE A 217 10.15 -17.35 19.28
C ILE A 217 10.38 -16.17 20.22
N THR A 218 9.87 -14.98 19.86
CA THR A 218 10.01 -13.77 20.69
C THR A 218 9.34 -13.98 22.05
N GLN A 219 8.12 -14.51 22.09
CA GLN A 219 7.41 -14.79 23.33
C GLN A 219 8.20 -15.79 24.21
N SER A 220 8.67 -16.90 23.65
CA SER A 220 9.47 -17.89 24.40
C SER A 220 10.79 -17.31 24.93
N THR A 221 11.40 -16.40 24.17
CA THR A 221 12.63 -15.71 24.55
C THR A 221 12.35 -14.75 25.71
N LEU A 222 11.32 -13.91 25.60
CA LEU A 222 10.93 -12.95 26.65
C LEU A 222 10.52 -13.65 27.96
N GLU A 223 9.86 -14.81 27.86
CA GLU A 223 9.54 -15.66 29.01
C GLU A 223 10.80 -16.21 29.68
N SER A 224 11.79 -16.64 28.90
CA SER A 224 13.06 -17.16 29.46
C SER A 224 13.85 -16.11 30.25
N TYR A 225 13.75 -14.84 29.86
CA TYR A 225 14.33 -13.71 30.59
C TYR A 225 13.43 -13.18 31.71
N GLY A 226 12.19 -13.68 31.81
CA GLY A 226 11.22 -13.25 32.82
C GLY A 226 10.84 -11.79 32.69
N LEU A 227 10.68 -11.24 31.48
CA LEU A 227 10.35 -9.82 31.29
C LEU A 227 8.91 -9.48 31.71
N GLY A 228 8.00 -10.46 31.80
CA GLY A 228 6.60 -10.20 32.16
C GLY A 228 5.79 -9.49 31.07
N VAL A 229 6.23 -9.59 29.81
CA VAL A 229 5.58 -8.97 28.65
C VAL A 229 4.89 -10.03 27.80
N GLN A 230 3.71 -9.70 27.29
CA GLN A 230 3.01 -10.52 26.31
C GLN A 230 3.03 -9.84 24.94
N VAL A 231 3.56 -10.55 23.95
CA VAL A 231 3.55 -10.09 22.55
C VAL A 231 2.17 -10.36 21.96
N SER A 232 1.49 -9.30 21.50
CA SER A 232 0.17 -9.40 20.89
C SER A 232 0.27 -9.78 19.41
N GLN A 233 1.14 -9.09 18.66
CA GLN A 233 1.32 -9.34 17.24
C GLN A 233 2.68 -8.85 16.74
N VAL A 234 3.21 -9.51 15.72
CA VAL A 234 4.32 -9.03 14.91
C VAL A 234 3.79 -8.67 13.53
N LEU A 235 4.07 -7.47 13.04
CA LEU A 235 3.66 -7.01 11.72
C LEU A 235 4.90 -6.75 10.86
N VAL A 236 5.04 -7.48 9.76
CA VAL A 236 6.09 -7.24 8.76
C VAL A 236 5.58 -6.19 7.77
N GLU A 237 6.11 -4.97 7.84
CA GLU A 237 5.68 -3.83 7.03
C GLU A 237 6.27 -3.90 5.63
N ASN A 238 7.59 -4.09 5.55
CA ASN A 238 8.31 -4.15 4.28
C ASN A 238 9.41 -5.22 4.35
N ALA A 239 9.55 -6.00 3.28
CA ALA A 239 10.68 -6.88 3.08
C ALA A 239 11.07 -6.80 1.61
N GLY A 240 12.33 -6.42 1.35
CA GLY A 240 12.81 -6.19 0.00
C GLY A 240 14.33 -6.28 -0.12
N PRO A 241 14.87 -6.39 -1.34
CA PRO A 241 16.29 -6.22 -1.57
C PRO A 241 16.76 -4.83 -1.11
N PRO A 242 18.05 -4.66 -0.76
CA PRO A 242 18.58 -3.35 -0.41
C PRO A 242 18.43 -2.36 -1.57
N ALA A 243 18.26 -1.08 -1.24
CA ALA A 243 17.99 -0.01 -2.23
C ALA A 243 19.09 0.10 -3.30
N GLU A 244 20.31 -0.31 -2.98
CA GLU A 244 21.46 -0.28 -3.90
C GLU A 244 21.32 -1.27 -5.08
N VAL A 245 20.58 -2.38 -4.89
CA VAL A 245 20.48 -3.48 -5.87
C VAL A 245 19.07 -3.70 -6.40
N ILE A 246 18.08 -2.97 -5.88
CA ILE A 246 16.67 -3.17 -6.22
C ILE A 246 16.39 -2.98 -7.72
N ASP A 247 17.03 -2.02 -8.37
CA ASP A 247 16.85 -1.75 -9.80
C ASP A 247 17.38 -2.90 -10.66
N ALA A 248 18.55 -3.42 -10.32
CA ALA A 248 19.14 -4.56 -11.02
C ALA A 248 18.32 -5.85 -10.79
N PHE A 249 17.82 -6.05 -9.57
CA PHE A 249 16.93 -7.18 -9.26
C PHE A 249 15.63 -7.10 -10.06
N ASN A 250 14.98 -5.93 -10.08
CA ASN A 250 13.76 -5.69 -10.83
C ASN A 250 13.97 -5.89 -12.34
N GLU A 251 15.13 -5.51 -12.87
CA GLU A 251 15.47 -5.76 -14.27
C GLU A 251 15.54 -7.25 -14.60
N VAL A 252 16.18 -8.07 -13.74
CA VAL A 252 16.21 -9.53 -13.93
C VAL A 252 14.81 -10.14 -13.87
N GLN A 253 13.94 -9.66 -12.97
CA GLN A 253 12.55 -10.13 -12.90
C GLN A 253 11.75 -9.74 -14.14
N ARG A 254 11.89 -8.49 -14.62
CA ARG A 254 11.29 -8.04 -15.88
C ARG A 254 11.75 -8.90 -17.05
N ALA A 255 13.06 -9.14 -17.17
CA ALA A 255 13.61 -9.96 -18.23
C ALA A 255 13.07 -11.40 -18.22
N ARG A 256 12.91 -12.02 -17.05
CA ARG A 256 12.30 -13.37 -16.92
C ARG A 256 10.82 -13.39 -17.28
N GLN A 257 10.08 -12.34 -16.91
CA GLN A 257 8.68 -12.18 -17.29
C GLN A 257 8.55 -12.00 -18.79
N ASP A 258 9.41 -11.19 -19.40
CA ASP A 258 9.48 -11.00 -20.85
C ASP A 258 9.86 -12.27 -21.59
N GLU A 259 10.84 -13.04 -21.09
CA GLU A 259 11.18 -14.36 -21.63
C GLU A 259 9.95 -15.27 -21.63
N THR A 260 9.26 -15.40 -20.50
CA THR A 260 8.07 -16.25 -20.37
C THR A 260 6.97 -15.76 -21.32
N ARG A 261 6.72 -14.45 -21.37
CA ARG A 261 5.74 -13.85 -22.28
C ARG A 261 6.06 -14.15 -23.75
N LEU A 262 7.31 -13.97 -24.17
CA LEU A 262 7.74 -14.25 -25.55
C LEU A 262 7.64 -15.73 -25.89
N GLN A 263 7.94 -16.62 -24.95
CA GLN A 263 7.75 -18.06 -25.14
C GLN A 263 6.27 -18.41 -25.33
N GLU A 264 5.38 -17.84 -24.52
CA GLU A 264 3.93 -18.08 -24.65
C GLU A 264 3.34 -17.45 -25.91
N GLU A 265 3.79 -16.26 -26.31
CA GLU A 265 3.42 -15.64 -27.59
C GLU A 265 3.85 -16.52 -28.78
N ALA A 266 5.08 -17.05 -28.76
CA ALA A 266 5.58 -17.94 -29.79
C ALA A 266 4.80 -19.27 -29.85
N ARG A 267 4.46 -19.86 -28.69
CA ARG A 267 3.61 -21.06 -28.60
C ARG A 267 2.21 -20.78 -29.13
N SER A 268 1.61 -19.66 -28.75
CA SER A 268 0.30 -19.22 -29.23
C SER A 268 0.32 -19.07 -30.75
N TYR A 269 1.30 -18.37 -31.31
CA TYR A 269 1.47 -18.21 -32.76
C TYR A 269 1.63 -19.54 -33.50
N ALA A 270 2.46 -20.44 -32.98
CA ALA A 270 2.63 -21.77 -33.58
C ALA A 270 1.32 -22.57 -33.57
N ASN A 271 0.57 -22.51 -32.46
CA ASN A 271 -0.71 -23.20 -32.32
C ASN A 271 -1.80 -22.61 -33.23
N THR A 272 -1.87 -21.28 -33.38
CA THR A 272 -2.82 -20.64 -34.30
C THR A 272 -2.49 -20.96 -35.75
N LEU A 273 -1.22 -20.86 -36.15
CA LEU A 273 -0.79 -21.20 -37.51
C LEU A 273 -1.07 -22.67 -37.85
N LEU A 274 -0.79 -23.60 -36.93
CA LEU A 274 -1.09 -25.01 -37.10
C LEU A 274 -2.60 -25.27 -37.14
N GLY A 275 -3.37 -24.58 -36.28
CA GLY A 275 -4.84 -24.62 -36.26
C GLY A 275 -5.45 -24.17 -37.58
N ASP A 276 -5.01 -23.02 -38.10
CA ASP A 276 -5.44 -22.46 -39.38
C ASP A 276 -5.10 -23.39 -40.54
N ALA A 277 -3.87 -23.93 -40.58
CA ALA A 277 -3.46 -24.86 -41.62
C ALA A 277 -4.33 -26.13 -41.63
N ARG A 278 -4.64 -26.69 -40.45
CA ARG A 278 -5.54 -27.83 -40.31
C ARG A 278 -6.96 -27.49 -40.71
N GLY A 279 -7.46 -26.31 -40.32
CA GLY A 279 -8.77 -25.80 -40.69
C GLY A 279 -8.93 -25.66 -42.21
N ARG A 280 -7.97 -25.02 -42.89
CA ARG A 280 -7.97 -24.89 -44.35
C ARG A 280 -7.89 -26.24 -45.06
N ALA A 281 -7.05 -27.16 -44.55
CA ALA A 281 -6.95 -28.51 -45.11
C ALA A 281 -8.25 -29.31 -44.94
N ALA A 282 -8.95 -29.16 -43.82
CA ALA A 282 -10.25 -29.78 -43.60
C ALA A 282 -11.32 -29.18 -44.51
N ALA A 283 -11.40 -27.84 -44.60
CA ALA A 283 -12.33 -27.14 -45.49
C ALA A 283 -12.15 -27.56 -46.96
N LEU A 284 -10.91 -27.60 -47.45
CA LEU A 284 -10.62 -28.03 -48.82
C LEU A 284 -11.06 -29.48 -49.10
N ARG A 285 -10.90 -30.38 -48.13
CA ARG A 285 -11.37 -31.78 -48.26
C ARG A 285 -12.89 -31.84 -48.29
N GLU A 286 -13.56 -31.09 -47.44
CA GLU A 286 -15.02 -31.04 -47.39
C GLU A 286 -15.60 -30.43 -48.68
N ASP A 287 -15.00 -29.35 -49.19
CA ASP A 287 -15.38 -28.73 -50.47
C ASP A 287 -15.21 -29.71 -51.65
N ALA A 288 -14.12 -30.47 -51.67
CA ALA A 288 -13.87 -31.50 -52.69
C ALA A 288 -14.88 -32.65 -52.60
N ALA A 289 -15.21 -33.10 -51.38
CA ALA A 289 -16.23 -34.12 -51.14
C ALA A 289 -17.62 -33.62 -51.57
N ALA A 290 -17.98 -32.39 -51.18
CA ALA A 290 -19.23 -31.75 -51.57
C ALA A 290 -19.33 -31.58 -53.09
N TYR A 291 -18.24 -31.20 -53.77
CA TYR A 291 -18.20 -31.11 -55.23
C TYR A 291 -18.41 -32.47 -55.89
N THR A 292 -17.70 -33.50 -55.43
CA THR A 292 -17.83 -34.87 -55.95
C THR A 292 -19.25 -35.38 -55.77
N ASN A 293 -19.82 -35.20 -54.57
CA ASN A 293 -21.19 -35.59 -54.27
C ASN A 293 -22.19 -34.85 -55.15
N ARG A 294 -22.02 -33.54 -55.37
CA ARG A 294 -22.90 -32.76 -56.26
C ARG A 294 -22.86 -33.31 -57.69
N VAL A 295 -21.67 -33.50 -58.25
CA VAL A 295 -21.49 -34.00 -59.63
C VAL A 295 -22.07 -35.39 -59.79
N VAL A 296 -21.83 -36.29 -58.82
CA VAL A 296 -22.39 -37.65 -58.85
C VAL A 296 -23.92 -37.60 -58.77
N GLN A 297 -24.48 -36.82 -57.85
CA GLN A 297 -25.93 -36.73 -57.66
C GLN A 297 -26.65 -36.07 -58.83
N GLU A 298 -26.04 -35.05 -59.45
CA GLU A 298 -26.55 -34.41 -60.67
C GLU A 298 -26.54 -35.40 -61.84
N ALA A 299 -25.43 -36.11 -62.05
CA ALA A 299 -25.33 -37.13 -63.09
C ALA A 299 -26.31 -38.30 -62.88
N THR A 300 -26.51 -38.76 -61.63
CA THR A 300 -27.50 -39.80 -61.34
C THR A 300 -28.92 -39.28 -61.54
N GLY A 301 -29.22 -38.05 -61.12
CA GLY A 301 -30.53 -37.42 -61.33
C GLY A 301 -30.86 -37.23 -62.82
N GLU A 302 -29.88 -36.82 -63.63
CA GLU A 302 -30.03 -36.73 -65.09
C GLU A 302 -30.25 -38.11 -65.72
N ALA A 303 -29.50 -39.13 -65.29
CA ALA A 303 -29.65 -40.49 -65.78
C ALA A 303 -31.02 -41.09 -65.41
N GLU A 304 -31.48 -40.87 -64.18
CA GLU A 304 -32.82 -41.28 -63.72
C GLU A 304 -33.92 -40.56 -64.51
N ARG A 305 -33.78 -39.24 -64.73
CA ARG A 305 -34.69 -38.46 -65.57
C ARG A 305 -34.74 -39.01 -66.99
N PHE A 306 -33.58 -39.31 -67.58
CA PHE A 306 -33.51 -39.91 -68.92
C PHE A 306 -34.21 -41.26 -68.98
N ASN A 307 -33.95 -42.15 -68.01
CA ASN A 307 -34.57 -43.46 -67.93
C ASN A 307 -36.10 -43.37 -67.79
N ALA A 308 -36.60 -42.44 -66.98
CA ALA A 308 -38.03 -42.20 -66.83
C ALA A 308 -38.68 -41.73 -68.15
N ILE A 309 -38.06 -40.79 -68.86
CA ILE A 309 -38.53 -40.32 -70.17
C ILE A 309 -38.48 -41.46 -71.20
N TYR A 310 -37.41 -42.26 -71.20
CA TYR A 310 -37.25 -43.39 -72.12
C TYR A 310 -38.33 -44.45 -71.91
N ALA A 311 -38.66 -44.78 -70.66
CA ALA A 311 -39.74 -45.73 -70.34
C ALA A 311 -41.09 -45.26 -70.93
N GLU A 312 -41.42 -43.97 -70.78
CA GLU A 312 -42.66 -43.42 -71.34
C GLU A 312 -42.63 -43.28 -72.86
N TYR A 313 -41.45 -43.00 -73.44
CA TYR A 313 -41.27 -42.98 -74.87
C TYR A 313 -41.53 -44.35 -75.51
N VAL A 314 -41.11 -45.45 -74.87
CA VAL A 314 -41.38 -46.81 -75.32
C VAL A 314 -42.88 -47.12 -75.29
N ASN A 315 -43.60 -46.63 -74.26
CA ASN A 315 -45.06 -46.81 -74.15
C ASN A 315 -45.85 -46.01 -75.18
N SER A 316 -45.43 -44.77 -75.51
CA SER A 316 -46.16 -43.87 -76.40
C SER A 316 -45.24 -42.87 -77.13
N PRO A 317 -44.68 -43.26 -78.31
CA PRO A 317 -43.63 -42.47 -78.97
C PRO A 317 -44.08 -41.10 -79.49
N GLU A 318 -45.27 -40.98 -80.10
CA GLU A 318 -45.70 -39.74 -80.77
C GLU A 318 -46.07 -38.63 -79.78
N VAL A 319 -46.77 -38.98 -78.69
CA VAL A 319 -47.22 -38.02 -77.68
C VAL A 319 -46.04 -37.47 -76.90
N THR A 320 -45.08 -38.32 -76.54
CA THR A 320 -43.87 -37.93 -75.79
C THR A 320 -42.99 -36.98 -76.60
N ARG A 321 -42.77 -37.22 -77.90
CA ARG A 321 -41.98 -36.29 -78.74
C ARG A 321 -42.66 -34.93 -78.89
N LYS A 322 -43.98 -34.92 -79.14
CA LYS A 322 -44.72 -33.68 -79.31
C LYS A 322 -44.73 -32.86 -78.02
N ARG A 323 -44.89 -33.51 -76.87
CA ARG A 323 -44.77 -32.86 -75.55
C ARG A 323 -43.39 -32.25 -75.34
N LEU A 324 -42.32 -33.03 -75.54
CA LEU A 324 -40.94 -32.55 -75.36
C LEU A 324 -40.63 -31.35 -76.26
N PHE A 325 -41.10 -31.38 -77.51
CA PHE A 325 -40.95 -30.27 -78.45
C PHE A 325 -41.70 -29.01 -77.99
N LEU A 326 -42.93 -29.16 -77.51
CA LEU A 326 -43.71 -28.02 -77.04
C LEU A 326 -43.13 -27.43 -75.73
N GLU A 327 -42.69 -28.27 -74.78
CA GLU A 327 -42.03 -27.82 -73.54
C GLU A 327 -40.70 -27.11 -73.83
N THR A 328 -39.85 -27.67 -74.69
CA THR A 328 -38.58 -27.01 -75.07
C THR A 328 -38.82 -25.72 -75.85
N MET A 329 -39.81 -25.71 -76.75
CA MET A 329 -40.19 -24.49 -77.45
C MET A 329 -40.77 -23.45 -76.50
N GLU A 330 -41.56 -23.85 -75.50
CA GLU A 330 -42.08 -22.96 -74.45
C GLU A 330 -40.95 -22.34 -73.63
N GLU A 331 -39.98 -23.13 -73.15
CA GLU A 331 -38.85 -22.66 -72.36
C GLU A 331 -37.94 -21.69 -73.15
N VAL A 332 -37.57 -22.06 -74.38
CA VAL A 332 -36.76 -21.22 -75.26
C VAL A 332 -37.51 -19.95 -75.64
N LEU A 333 -38.79 -20.06 -76.02
CA LEU A 333 -39.59 -18.90 -76.37
C LEU A 333 -39.83 -18.01 -75.15
N ALA A 334 -40.00 -18.55 -73.95
CA ALA A 334 -40.16 -17.78 -72.70
C ALA A 334 -38.94 -16.91 -72.39
N SER A 335 -37.74 -17.42 -72.63
CA SER A 335 -36.48 -16.67 -72.43
C SER A 335 -36.11 -15.72 -73.58
N SER A 336 -36.75 -15.85 -74.75
CA SER A 336 -36.50 -14.97 -75.90
C SER A 336 -37.40 -13.73 -75.91
N GLU A 337 -36.84 -12.57 -76.28
CA GLU A 337 -37.62 -11.36 -76.53
C GLU A 337 -38.41 -11.53 -77.84
N LYS A 338 -39.73 -11.64 -77.73
CA LYS A 338 -40.61 -11.96 -78.86
C LYS A 338 -41.07 -10.69 -79.58
N VAL A 339 -40.84 -10.60 -80.90
CA VAL A 339 -41.43 -9.58 -81.76
C VAL A 339 -42.42 -10.26 -82.72
N LEU A 340 -43.71 -10.00 -82.54
CA LEU A 340 -44.77 -10.54 -83.40
C LEU A 340 -45.01 -9.55 -84.55
N VAL A 341 -44.84 -10.01 -85.80
CA VAL A 341 -45.13 -9.23 -87.00
C VAL A 341 -46.36 -9.83 -87.68
N GLU A 342 -47.48 -9.10 -87.66
CA GLU A 342 -48.71 -9.50 -88.35
C GLU A 342 -48.63 -9.10 -89.82
N ASN A 343 -48.47 -10.08 -90.72
CA ASN A 343 -48.56 -9.87 -92.16
C ASN A 343 -49.98 -10.23 -92.65
N GLY A 344 -50.93 -9.33 -92.36
CA GLY A 344 -52.25 -9.26 -92.98
C GLY A 344 -52.36 -7.99 -93.82
N ALA A 345 -52.98 -8.07 -95.01
CA ALA A 345 -53.04 -7.00 -96.00
C ALA A 345 -53.77 -5.74 -95.48
N GLY A 346 -53.00 -4.75 -95.00
CA GLY A 346 -53.47 -3.44 -94.56
C GLY A 346 -52.59 -2.84 -93.46
N GLY A 347 -51.39 -2.42 -93.80
CA GLY A 347 -50.40 -1.96 -92.83
C GLY A 347 -50.79 -0.67 -92.09
N GLN A 348 -50.52 -0.61 -90.77
CA GLN A 348 -49.49 0.24 -90.16
C GLN A 348 -49.38 -0.05 -88.65
N GLY A 349 -48.21 -0.50 -88.18
CA GLY A 349 -47.86 -0.50 -86.74
C GLY A 349 -47.27 -1.81 -86.24
N VAL A 350 -45.95 -1.96 -86.31
CA VAL A 350 -45.22 -2.88 -85.43
C VAL A 350 -45.49 -2.39 -84.01
N VAL A 351 -46.22 -3.16 -83.21
CA VAL A 351 -46.38 -2.89 -81.78
C VAL A 351 -45.42 -3.82 -81.05
N PRO A 352 -44.26 -3.33 -80.56
CA PRO A 352 -43.42 -4.12 -79.67
C PRO A 352 -44.24 -4.39 -78.40
N TYR A 353 -44.61 -5.65 -78.17
CA TYR A 353 -45.20 -6.05 -76.90
C TYR A 353 -44.07 -6.10 -75.87
N LEU A 354 -43.83 -4.96 -75.21
CA LEU A 354 -42.91 -4.86 -74.09
C LEU A 354 -43.64 -5.38 -72.85
N PRO A 355 -43.21 -6.50 -72.22
CA PRO A 355 -43.80 -6.95 -70.97
C PRO A 355 -43.53 -5.90 -69.88
N LEU A 356 -44.60 -5.25 -69.41
CA LEU A 356 -44.57 -4.16 -68.43
C LEU A 356 -44.10 -4.49 -66.99
N PRO A 357 -43.74 -5.73 -66.56
CA PRO A 357 -43.14 -5.94 -65.25
C PRO A 357 -41.71 -5.38 -65.12
N GLU A 358 -40.92 -5.32 -66.20
CA GLU A 358 -39.48 -5.02 -66.09
C GLU A 358 -39.11 -3.53 -66.04
N LEU A 359 -40.04 -2.64 -66.40
CA LEU A 359 -39.85 -1.20 -66.24
C LEU A 359 -40.06 -0.72 -64.79
N ARG A 360 -40.74 -1.51 -63.94
CA ARG A 360 -40.87 -1.22 -62.49
C ARG A 360 -39.70 -1.72 -61.65
N GLY A 361 -38.92 -2.69 -62.14
CA GLY A 361 -37.74 -3.21 -61.43
C GLY A 361 -36.52 -2.30 -61.52
N ARG A 362 -36.41 -1.48 -62.58
CA ARG A 362 -35.25 -0.60 -62.82
C ARG A 362 -35.32 0.76 -62.10
N THR A 363 -36.46 1.13 -61.51
CA THR A 363 -36.60 2.36 -60.71
C THR A 363 -36.26 2.19 -59.23
N ASN A 364 -35.95 0.98 -58.76
CA ASN A 364 -35.56 0.69 -57.36
C ASN A 364 -34.11 0.20 -57.21
N ALA A 365 -33.22 0.56 -58.14
CA ALA A 365 -31.77 0.49 -57.90
C ALA A 365 -31.25 1.89 -57.58
N THR A 366 -31.58 2.36 -56.38
CA THR A 366 -30.91 3.51 -55.79
C THR A 366 -29.45 3.16 -55.55
N THR A 367 -28.57 3.89 -56.22
CA THR A 367 -27.16 4.09 -55.95
C THR A 367 -26.84 4.10 -54.45
N PRO A 368 -26.00 3.20 -53.91
CA PRO A 368 -25.21 3.53 -52.73
C PRO A 368 -24.07 4.44 -53.21
N ALA A 369 -24.16 5.72 -52.82
CA ALA A 369 -23.02 6.62 -52.89
C ALA A 369 -21.91 6.06 -51.99
N GLY A 370 -20.72 5.86 -52.56
CA GLY A 370 -19.51 5.70 -51.77
C GLY A 370 -19.14 7.02 -51.09
N ASN A 371 -18.97 6.96 -49.77
CA ASN A 371 -17.70 7.20 -49.10
C ASN A 371 -17.71 6.53 -47.73
#